data_AF-A0A928ZS69-F1
#
_entry.id   AF-A0A928ZS69-F1
#
_cell.length_a   1.000
_cell.length_b   1.000
_cell.length_c   1.000
_cell.angle_alpha   90.00
_cell.angle_beta   90.00
_cell.angle_gamma   90.00
#
_symmetry.space_group_name_H-M   'P 1'
#
loop_
_entity.id
_entity.type
_entity.pdbx_description
1 polymer ?
#
loop_
_entity_poly.entity_id
_entity_poly.type
_entity_poly.pdbx_seq_one_letter_code
_entity_poly.pdbx_strand_id
1 'polypeptide(L)'
;MNSNLTSGLQAPKPQGLNSRGRHEAGKSKIDDCKEKSTARSLSIAALWLGTLTSAITLAIAPKVIAQADNLSEVLLELPVVDITVNSDLDGPITPDQTLTLREAIEVANGTLPLNALSPTESALVTPSATPQIRFALPGDTRIELVDLLPAITAAGLTIDGTTQPGYGAVSDKPAALPIPVPVVSITPSPGIE
;
A
#
# COMPACT_ATOMS: atom_id res chain seq x y z
N MET A 1 -7.93 -25.02 69.27
CA MET A 1 -9.15 -25.71 68.81
C MET A 1 -10.08 -24.66 68.23
N ASN A 2 -10.39 -24.79 66.94
CA ASN A 2 -11.67 -24.52 66.29
C ASN A 2 -11.43 -24.27 64.80
N SER A 3 -11.58 -25.36 64.08
CA SER A 3 -11.59 -25.52 62.64
C SER A 3 -12.82 -24.86 62.03
N ASN A 4 -12.70 -24.22 60.87
CA ASN A 4 -13.70 -24.43 59.82
C ASN A 4 -13.13 -24.18 58.42
N LEU A 5 -13.22 -25.24 57.63
CA LEU A 5 -13.03 -25.32 56.19
C LEU A 5 -14.30 -24.80 55.48
N THR A 6 -14.20 -24.41 54.20
CA THR A 6 -14.97 -25.02 53.08
C THR A 6 -15.32 -24.02 51.96
N SER A 7 -14.67 -24.29 50.80
CA SER A 7 -15.13 -24.24 49.40
C SER A 7 -15.56 -22.95 48.69
N GLY A 8 -15.05 -22.81 47.45
CA GLY A 8 -15.72 -22.02 46.42
C GLY A 8 -14.94 -21.63 45.15
N LEU A 9 -13.96 -22.41 44.65
CA LEU A 9 -13.38 -22.16 43.32
C LEU A 9 -14.36 -22.68 42.24
N GLN A 10 -14.98 -21.77 41.50
CA GLN A 10 -15.81 -22.10 40.33
C GLN A 10 -15.02 -21.78 39.05
N ALA A 11 -14.54 -22.80 38.35
CA ALA A 11 -13.95 -22.66 37.02
C ALA A 11 -15.04 -22.48 35.94
N PRO A 12 -14.82 -21.65 34.89
CA PRO A 12 -15.74 -21.56 33.77
C PRO A 12 -15.66 -22.79 32.87
N LYS A 13 -16.85 -23.27 32.49
CA LYS A 13 -17.11 -24.45 31.66
C LYS A 13 -16.79 -24.15 30.17
N PRO A 14 -15.99 -24.96 29.46
CA PRO A 14 -15.83 -24.83 28.02
C PRO A 14 -17.11 -25.30 27.31
N GLN A 15 -17.75 -24.41 26.55
CA GLN A 15 -18.90 -24.75 25.73
C GLN A 15 -18.43 -25.29 24.38
N GLY A 16 -19.07 -26.40 24.00
CA GLY A 16 -18.62 -27.31 22.95
C GLY A 16 -18.71 -26.76 21.54
N LEU A 17 -17.80 -27.29 20.72
CA LEU A 17 -17.90 -27.44 19.28
C LEU A 17 -19.31 -27.85 18.86
N ASN A 18 -19.91 -27.10 17.94
CA ASN A 18 -21.01 -27.59 17.11
C ASN A 18 -20.64 -27.42 15.63
N SER A 19 -20.32 -28.55 15.03
CA SER A 19 -20.11 -28.75 13.60
C SER A 19 -21.33 -29.46 13.03
N ARG A 20 -22.04 -28.82 12.09
CA ARG A 20 -23.08 -29.31 11.14
C ARG A 20 -23.88 -28.08 10.71
N GLY A 21 -24.28 -27.83 9.48
CA GLY A 21 -24.19 -28.45 8.16
C GLY A 21 -24.79 -27.39 7.20
N ARG A 22 -24.22 -27.22 6.01
CA ARG A 22 -24.73 -27.78 4.76
C ARG A 22 -26.00 -27.10 4.21
N HIS A 23 -25.81 -26.55 3.01
CA HIS A 23 -26.79 -26.16 1.98
C HIS A 23 -27.53 -24.83 2.19
N GLU A 24 -27.23 -23.85 1.33
CA GLU A 24 -28.16 -23.41 0.30
C GLU A 24 -27.38 -22.76 -0.86
N ALA A 25 -27.76 -23.16 -2.07
CA ALA A 25 -27.12 -22.85 -3.33
C ALA A 25 -27.63 -21.51 -3.88
N GLY A 26 -26.82 -20.47 -3.77
CA GLY A 26 -27.01 -19.23 -4.53
C GLY A 26 -26.45 -19.39 -5.94
N LYS A 27 -27.29 -19.81 -6.89
CA LYS A 27 -26.99 -19.69 -8.33
C LYS A 27 -26.98 -18.20 -8.70
N SER A 28 -25.80 -17.58 -8.73
CA SER A 28 -25.59 -16.34 -9.48
C SER A 28 -24.89 -16.66 -10.79
N LYS A 29 -25.62 -16.41 -11.87
CA LYS A 29 -25.28 -16.66 -13.25
C LYS A 29 -24.42 -15.49 -13.71
N ILE A 30 -23.11 -15.69 -13.81
CA ILE A 30 -22.20 -14.74 -14.44
C ILE A 30 -21.99 -15.25 -15.86
N ASP A 31 -22.54 -14.50 -16.80
CA ASP A 31 -22.46 -14.78 -18.22
C ASP A 31 -20.99 -14.69 -18.68
N ASP A 32 -20.51 -15.83 -19.16
CA ASP A 32 -19.21 -16.06 -19.80
C ASP A 32 -19.18 -15.29 -21.13
N CYS A 33 -18.62 -14.07 -21.13
CA CYS A 33 -18.24 -13.36 -22.35
C CYS A 33 -16.99 -14.03 -22.96
N LYS A 34 -17.22 -15.16 -23.60
CA LYS A 34 -16.24 -15.91 -24.38
C LYS A 34 -15.99 -15.19 -25.70
N GLU A 35 -15.10 -14.20 -25.68
CA GLU A 35 -14.61 -13.56 -26.89
C GLU A 35 -13.69 -14.53 -27.65
N LYS A 36 -14.29 -15.29 -28.57
CA LYS A 36 -13.59 -16.14 -29.53
C LYS A 36 -12.86 -15.26 -30.54
N SER A 37 -11.63 -14.88 -30.25
CA SER A 37 -10.70 -14.35 -31.25
C SER A 37 -10.35 -15.46 -32.24
N THR A 38 -11.15 -15.54 -33.30
CA THR A 38 -10.95 -16.45 -34.42
C THR A 38 -10.10 -15.72 -35.45
N ALA A 39 -8.77 -15.78 -35.30
CA ALA A 39 -7.85 -15.30 -36.31
C ALA A 39 -7.92 -16.25 -37.53
N ARG A 40 -8.74 -15.86 -38.52
CA ARG A 40 -8.75 -16.49 -39.84
C ARG A 40 -7.49 -16.09 -40.58
N SER A 41 -6.61 -17.07 -40.75
CA SER A 41 -5.56 -17.08 -41.76
C SER A 41 -6.19 -16.96 -43.15
N LEU A 42 -5.82 -15.91 -43.89
CA LEU A 42 -6.06 -15.78 -45.32
C LEU A 42 -4.77 -15.29 -45.98
N SER A 43 -3.97 -16.24 -46.43
CA SER A 43 -2.99 -16.02 -47.49
C SER A 43 -3.75 -15.74 -48.78
N ILE A 44 -3.64 -14.52 -49.31
CA ILE A 44 -3.90 -14.24 -50.72
C ILE A 44 -2.74 -13.37 -51.22
N ALA A 45 -1.87 -14.01 -51.99
CA ALA A 45 -0.93 -13.35 -52.87
C ALA A 45 -1.72 -12.69 -54.01
N ALA A 46 -1.47 -11.41 -54.26
CA ALA A 46 -1.81 -10.76 -55.53
C ALA A 46 -0.79 -9.65 -55.81
N LEU A 47 0.19 -9.98 -56.64
CA LEU A 47 0.96 -9.03 -57.44
C LEU A 47 -0.01 -8.24 -58.32
N TRP A 48 0.01 -6.90 -58.23
CA TRP A 48 -0.31 -6.03 -59.37
C TRP A 48 0.60 -4.80 -59.35
N LEU A 49 1.44 -4.70 -60.38
CA LEU A 49 2.09 -3.47 -60.83
C LEU A 49 1.02 -2.47 -61.28
N GLY A 50 1.16 -1.21 -60.89
CA GLY A 50 0.33 -0.13 -61.40
C GLY A 50 0.66 1.20 -60.74
N THR A 51 1.69 1.88 -61.25
CA THR A 51 1.99 3.27 -60.92
C THR A 51 0.88 4.18 -61.45
N LEU A 52 0.22 4.92 -60.57
CA LEU A 52 -0.52 6.11 -60.96
C LEU A 52 -0.24 7.24 -59.96
N THR A 53 0.57 8.19 -60.42
CA THR A 53 0.82 9.48 -59.80
C THR A 53 -0.47 10.30 -59.80
N SER A 54 -1.01 10.58 -58.62
CA SER A 54 -1.92 11.70 -58.41
C SER A 54 -1.40 12.57 -57.27
N ALA A 55 -0.78 13.68 -57.65
CA ALA A 55 -0.52 14.78 -56.75
C ALA A 55 -1.85 15.46 -56.41
N ILE A 56 -2.35 15.24 -55.20
CA ILE A 56 -3.40 16.07 -54.61
C ILE A 56 -2.73 16.97 -53.58
N THR A 57 -2.43 18.19 -54.02
CA THR A 57 -2.05 19.30 -53.14
C THR A 57 -3.31 20.14 -52.93
N LEU A 58 -3.87 20.19 -51.72
CA LEU A 58 -4.63 21.37 -51.29
C LEU A 58 -4.80 21.51 -49.76
N ALA A 59 -4.28 22.64 -49.28
CA ALA A 59 -4.64 23.40 -48.09
C ALA A 59 -4.44 22.74 -46.70
N ILE A 60 -3.19 22.68 -46.27
CA ILE A 60 -2.86 22.63 -44.83
C ILE A 60 -2.99 24.08 -44.31
N ALA A 61 -4.06 24.39 -43.59
CA ALA A 61 -4.11 25.60 -42.78
C ALA A 61 -3.50 25.28 -41.41
N PRO A 62 -2.35 25.85 -41.01
CA PRO A 62 -1.94 25.77 -39.63
C PRO A 62 -2.84 26.73 -38.84
N LYS A 63 -3.92 26.20 -38.27
CA LYS A 63 -4.53 26.88 -37.12
C LYS A 63 -3.54 26.71 -35.98
N VAL A 64 -2.59 27.63 -35.89
CA VAL A 64 -1.77 27.82 -34.69
C VAL A 64 -2.75 28.25 -33.61
N ILE A 65 -3.32 27.27 -32.90
CA ILE A 65 -3.93 27.53 -31.61
C ILE A 65 -2.73 27.77 -30.70
N ALA A 66 -2.44 29.03 -30.44
CA ALA A 66 -1.61 29.43 -29.33
C ALA A 66 -2.31 28.94 -28.05
N GLN A 67 -2.03 27.70 -27.64
CA GLN A 67 -2.21 27.26 -26.26
C GLN A 67 -1.08 27.90 -25.46
N ALA A 68 -1.23 29.19 -25.18
CA ALA A 68 -0.59 29.82 -24.04
C ALA A 68 -1.48 29.56 -22.82
N ASP A 69 -1.68 28.28 -22.48
CA ASP A 69 -2.29 27.93 -21.21
C ASP A 69 -1.13 27.76 -20.20
N ASN A 70 -0.91 28.86 -19.48
CA ASN A 70 -0.65 28.86 -18.04
C ASN A 70 0.55 28.02 -17.58
N LEU A 71 1.76 28.57 -17.76
CA LEU A 71 2.92 28.24 -16.90
C LEU A 71 2.78 28.88 -15.51
N SER A 72 1.56 28.87 -14.95
CA SER A 72 1.28 29.35 -13.61
C SER A 72 1.71 28.27 -12.64
N GLU A 73 2.93 28.42 -12.16
CA GLU A 73 3.44 27.83 -10.92
C GLU A 73 3.15 26.33 -10.75
N VAL A 74 4.03 25.49 -11.31
CA VAL A 74 4.31 24.19 -10.69
C VAL A 74 5.03 24.47 -9.37
N LEU A 75 4.29 25.01 -8.41
CA LEU A 75 4.66 24.90 -7.02
C LEU A 75 4.51 23.41 -6.73
N LEU A 76 5.63 22.72 -6.51
CA LEU A 76 5.64 21.36 -5.99
C LEU A 76 4.98 21.41 -4.61
N GLU A 77 3.65 21.40 -4.56
CA GLU A 77 2.91 21.16 -3.35
C GLU A 77 3.26 19.74 -2.93
N LEU A 78 4.20 19.63 -1.99
CA LEU A 78 4.52 18.37 -1.35
C LEU A 78 3.20 17.80 -0.80
N PRO A 79 2.90 16.53 -1.05
CA PRO A 79 1.66 15.93 -0.61
C PRO A 79 1.61 15.96 0.92
N VAL A 80 0.59 16.63 1.48
CA VAL A 80 0.33 16.59 2.91
C VAL A 80 -0.59 15.42 3.20
N VAL A 81 -0.01 14.32 3.66
CA VAL A 81 -0.69 13.02 3.79
C VAL A 81 -0.44 12.36 5.13
N ASP A 82 -1.43 11.61 5.58
CA ASP A 82 -1.32 10.61 6.63
C ASP A 82 -1.22 9.23 5.96
N ILE A 83 -0.13 8.51 6.24
CA ILE A 83 0.24 7.24 5.61
C ILE A 83 0.30 6.16 6.68
N THR A 84 -0.32 5.00 6.44
CA THR A 84 -0.21 3.82 7.32
C THR A 84 0.70 2.76 6.71
N VAL A 85 1.85 2.51 7.35
CA VAL A 85 2.76 1.41 7.01
C VAL A 85 2.22 0.11 7.59
N ASN A 86 2.01 -0.91 6.76
CA ASN A 86 1.46 -2.20 7.16
C ASN A 86 2.42 -3.39 6.89
N SER A 87 3.63 -3.12 6.41
CA SER A 87 4.64 -4.15 6.12
C SER A 87 5.99 -3.80 6.70
N ASP A 88 6.68 -4.86 7.15
CA ASP A 88 8.03 -4.84 7.71
C ASP A 88 9.11 -5.17 6.69
N LEU A 89 8.71 -5.40 5.46
CA LEU A 89 9.62 -5.59 4.34
C LEU A 89 10.23 -4.27 3.91
N ASP A 90 11.40 -4.36 3.29
CA ASP A 90 12.05 -3.29 2.55
C ASP A 90 12.51 -3.82 1.19
N GLY A 91 12.56 -2.96 0.18
CA GLY A 91 12.90 -3.37 -1.18
C GLY A 91 12.58 -2.32 -2.24
N PRO A 92 12.69 -2.71 -3.52
CA PRO A 92 12.28 -1.86 -4.63
C PRO A 92 10.79 -1.52 -4.56
N ILE A 93 10.46 -0.26 -4.84
CA ILE A 93 9.08 0.22 -4.92
C ILE A 93 8.31 -0.61 -5.95
N THR A 94 7.27 -1.31 -5.51
CA THR A 94 6.49 -2.21 -6.35
C THR A 94 5.01 -2.10 -5.97
N PRO A 95 4.09 -1.84 -6.91
CA PRO A 95 2.67 -1.80 -6.57
C PRO A 95 2.18 -3.21 -6.19
N ASP A 96 1.90 -3.42 -4.91
CA ASP A 96 1.46 -4.69 -4.33
C ASP A 96 0.31 -4.53 -3.31
N GLN A 97 0.27 -5.32 -2.23
CA GLN A 97 -0.81 -5.28 -1.23
C GLN A 97 -0.36 -4.64 0.09
N THR A 98 0.87 -4.18 0.15
CA THR A 98 1.52 -3.70 1.35
C THR A 98 2.25 -2.40 1.09
N LEU A 99 2.22 -1.52 2.07
CA LEU A 99 2.92 -0.25 2.03
C LEU A 99 4.08 -0.31 3.02
N THR A 100 5.30 -0.30 2.50
CA THR A 100 6.55 -0.35 3.26
C THR A 100 6.96 1.04 3.78
N LEU A 101 7.91 1.10 4.72
CA LEU A 101 8.44 2.38 5.22
C LEU A 101 9.12 3.20 4.12
N ARG A 102 9.82 2.55 3.18
CA ARG A 102 10.48 3.23 2.05
C ARG A 102 9.45 3.92 1.16
N GLU A 103 8.39 3.21 0.79
CA GLU A 103 7.31 3.76 -0.02
C GLU A 103 6.59 4.89 0.70
N ALA A 104 6.34 4.77 2.01
CA ALA A 104 5.75 5.83 2.81
C ALA A 104 6.56 7.12 2.77
N ILE A 105 7.89 7.02 2.91
CA ILE A 105 8.79 8.18 2.84
C ILE A 105 8.77 8.79 1.44
N GLU A 106 8.84 7.98 0.38
CA GLU A 106 8.81 8.46 -1.01
C GLU A 106 7.48 9.14 -1.35
N VAL A 107 6.36 8.60 -0.86
CA VAL A 107 5.03 9.21 -1.01
C VAL A 107 4.99 10.55 -0.28
N ALA A 108 5.43 10.61 0.98
CA ALA A 108 5.45 11.85 1.75
C ALA A 108 6.36 12.92 1.13
N ASN A 109 7.50 12.51 0.57
CA ASN A 109 8.43 13.38 -0.15
C ASN A 109 7.92 13.84 -1.52
N GLY A 110 6.81 13.27 -2.02
CA GLY A 110 6.28 13.53 -3.35
C GLY A 110 7.12 12.95 -4.50
N THR A 111 8.06 12.05 -4.20
CA THR A 111 8.92 11.36 -5.18
C THR A 111 8.28 10.07 -5.71
N LEU A 112 7.40 9.43 -4.92
CA LEU A 112 6.51 8.35 -5.38
C LEU A 112 5.08 8.89 -5.55
N PRO A 113 4.58 9.05 -6.79
CA PRO A 113 3.25 9.59 -7.01
C PRO A 113 2.16 8.55 -6.64
N LEU A 114 1.02 9.02 -6.12
CA LEU A 114 -0.07 8.13 -5.65
C LEU A 114 -0.64 7.22 -6.75
N ASN A 115 -0.54 7.61 -8.03
CA ASN A 115 -0.99 6.78 -9.15
C ASN A 115 -0.03 5.64 -9.50
N ALA A 116 1.16 5.59 -8.90
CA ALA A 116 2.09 4.47 -8.98
C ALA A 116 1.85 3.44 -7.87
N LEU A 117 1.03 3.75 -6.87
CA LEU A 117 0.61 2.80 -5.85
C LEU A 117 -0.49 1.89 -6.37
N SER A 118 -0.59 0.70 -5.79
CA SER A 118 -1.73 -0.18 -5.99
C SER A 118 -3.01 0.43 -5.36
N PRO A 119 -4.19 -0.08 -5.72
CA PRO A 119 -5.43 0.31 -5.03
C PRO A 119 -5.41 0.02 -3.52
N THR A 120 -4.73 -1.04 -3.09
CA THR A 120 -4.63 -1.42 -1.67
C THR A 120 -3.74 -0.45 -0.91
N GLU A 121 -2.59 -0.11 -1.46
CA GLU A 121 -1.65 0.87 -0.89
C GLU A 121 -2.25 2.27 -0.86
N SER A 122 -2.91 2.68 -1.95
CA SER A 122 -3.57 3.99 -2.03
C SER A 122 -4.63 4.17 -0.94
N ALA A 123 -5.28 3.08 -0.50
CA ALA A 123 -6.25 3.11 0.59
C ALA A 123 -5.61 3.36 1.98
N LEU A 124 -4.28 3.19 2.10
CA LEU A 124 -3.49 3.46 3.31
C LEU A 124 -2.94 4.89 3.34
N VAL A 125 -3.17 5.68 2.28
CA VAL A 125 -2.74 7.06 2.16
C VAL A 125 -3.96 7.97 2.11
N THR A 126 -4.09 8.84 3.10
CA THR A 126 -5.19 9.80 3.17
C THR A 126 -4.66 11.24 3.18
N PRO A 127 -5.33 12.20 2.52
CA PRO A 127 -5.01 13.62 2.67
C PRO A 127 -5.10 14.06 4.14
N SER A 128 -4.14 14.88 4.59
CA SER A 128 -4.08 15.38 5.96
C SER A 128 -3.62 16.83 5.99
N ALA A 129 -3.90 17.55 7.08
CA ALA A 129 -3.31 18.86 7.35
C ALA A 129 -1.94 18.75 8.06
N THR A 130 -1.67 17.61 8.68
CA THR A 130 -0.43 17.30 9.40
C THR A 130 0.17 16.04 8.80
N PRO A 131 1.33 16.13 8.12
CA PRO A 131 1.91 14.99 7.44
C PRO A 131 2.47 14.00 8.47
N GLN A 132 2.03 12.74 8.39
CA GLN A 132 2.38 11.72 9.36
C GLN A 132 2.52 10.34 8.72
N ILE A 133 3.52 9.59 9.16
CA ILE A 133 3.64 8.16 8.91
C ILE A 133 3.30 7.42 10.20
N ARG A 134 2.33 6.51 10.12
CA ARG A 134 1.85 5.64 11.20
C ARG A 134 2.18 4.19 10.91
N PHE A 135 2.11 3.35 11.94
CA PHE A 135 2.43 1.94 11.84
C PHE A 135 1.24 1.08 12.25
N ALA A 136 0.97 0.06 11.45
CA ALA A 136 0.00 -0.99 11.70
C ALA A 136 0.61 -2.36 11.30
N LEU A 137 1.81 -2.62 11.79
CA LEU A 137 2.57 -3.84 11.54
C LEU A 137 2.03 -5.02 12.36
N PRO A 138 2.26 -6.28 11.95
CA PRO A 138 1.89 -7.44 12.75
C PRO A 138 2.84 -7.64 13.95
N GLY A 139 2.36 -7.31 15.15
CA GLY A 139 3.03 -7.62 16.42
C GLY A 139 4.23 -6.73 16.76
N ASP A 140 5.22 -7.33 17.43
CA ASP A 140 6.51 -6.70 17.75
C ASP A 140 7.44 -6.91 16.55
N THR A 141 7.64 -5.86 15.77
CA THR A 141 8.17 -5.99 14.41
C THR A 141 9.52 -5.29 14.24
N ARG A 142 10.37 -5.90 13.42
CA ARG A 142 11.67 -5.36 13.01
C ARG A 142 11.66 -5.18 11.50
N ILE A 143 11.84 -3.94 11.06
CA ILE A 143 12.01 -3.59 9.66
C ILE A 143 13.49 -3.79 9.31
N GLU A 144 13.78 -4.71 8.40
CA GLU A 144 15.13 -5.00 7.92
C GLU A 144 15.40 -4.21 6.64
N LEU A 145 16.29 -3.22 6.72
CA LEU A 145 16.61 -2.32 5.62
C LEU A 145 17.61 -2.98 4.66
N VAL A 146 17.24 -3.09 3.39
CA VAL A 146 18.10 -3.65 2.34
C VAL A 146 19.01 -2.60 1.70
N ASP A 147 18.69 -1.32 1.87
CA ASP A 147 19.48 -0.16 1.45
C ASP A 147 19.15 1.04 2.36
N LEU A 148 19.93 2.13 2.26
CA LEU A 148 19.62 3.38 2.95
C LEU A 148 18.20 3.85 2.63
N LEU A 149 17.45 4.24 3.66
CA LEU A 149 16.15 4.87 3.47
C LEU A 149 16.31 6.20 2.72
N PRO A 150 15.33 6.59 1.89
CA PRO A 150 15.31 7.89 1.25
C PRO A 150 15.38 9.01 2.30
N ALA A 151 16.09 10.09 1.96
CA ALA A 151 16.16 11.24 2.86
C ALA A 151 14.77 11.86 3.04
N ILE A 152 14.42 12.24 4.28
CA ILE A 152 13.13 12.89 4.55
C ILE A 152 13.23 14.36 4.14
N THR A 153 12.45 14.75 3.13
CA THR A 153 12.38 16.13 2.61
C THR A 153 11.03 16.79 2.84
N ALA A 154 10.01 16.00 3.19
CA ALA A 154 8.67 16.47 3.54
C ALA A 154 8.69 17.35 4.81
N ALA A 155 8.37 18.62 4.65
CA ALA A 155 8.36 19.58 5.75
C ALA A 155 7.30 19.21 6.81
N GLY A 156 7.71 19.17 8.08
CA GLY A 156 6.82 18.86 9.19
C GLY A 156 6.38 17.39 9.29
N LEU A 157 6.95 16.49 8.47
CA LEU A 157 6.64 15.06 8.51
C LEU A 157 6.99 14.48 9.89
N THR A 158 6.03 13.81 10.51
CA THR A 158 6.24 13.05 11.74
C THR A 158 6.19 11.55 11.43
N ILE A 159 7.23 10.81 11.82
CA ILE A 159 7.21 9.34 11.80
C ILE A 159 6.86 8.87 13.21
N ASP A 160 5.62 8.42 13.40
CA ASP A 160 5.05 8.16 14.71
C ASP A 160 4.95 6.65 15.01
N GLY A 161 6.03 6.10 15.56
CA GLY A 161 6.08 4.72 16.03
C GLY A 161 5.17 4.41 17.22
N THR A 162 4.61 5.43 17.89
CA THR A 162 3.68 5.22 19.03
C THR A 162 2.29 4.76 18.58
N THR A 163 2.00 4.88 17.28
CA THR A 163 0.77 4.38 16.67
C THR A 163 0.72 2.88 16.47
N GLN A 164 1.88 2.20 16.56
CA GLN A 164 1.95 0.75 16.40
C GLN A 164 1.12 0.02 17.47
N PRO A 165 0.21 -0.90 17.09
CA PRO A 165 -0.50 -1.75 18.03
C PRO A 165 0.48 -2.48 18.98
N GLY A 166 0.22 -2.38 20.29
CA GLY A 166 1.09 -2.95 21.33
C GLY A 166 2.09 -1.96 21.95
N TYR A 167 2.27 -0.77 21.35
CA TYR A 167 3.08 0.29 21.94
C TYR A 167 2.55 0.71 23.33
N GLY A 168 3.46 1.00 24.26
CA GLY A 168 3.10 1.49 25.59
C GLY A 168 2.71 0.41 26.59
N ALA A 169 2.79 -0.88 26.22
CA ALA A 169 2.80 -1.95 27.21
C ALA A 169 3.96 -1.70 28.20
N VAL A 170 3.65 -1.63 29.49
CA VAL A 170 4.67 -1.43 30.54
C VAL A 170 5.38 -2.77 30.73
N SER A 171 6.71 -2.75 30.69
CA SER A 171 7.50 -3.96 30.98
C SER A 171 7.18 -4.52 32.37
N ASP A 172 6.94 -5.82 32.49
CA ASP A 172 6.86 -6.54 33.78
C ASP A 172 8.19 -6.57 34.55
N LYS A 173 9.23 -5.95 34.00
CA LYS A 173 10.55 -5.84 34.59
C LYS A 173 10.47 -4.85 35.77
N PRO A 174 11.00 -5.19 36.96
CA PRO A 174 11.01 -4.28 38.10
C PRO A 174 11.97 -3.11 37.84
N ALA A 175 11.52 -2.14 37.07
CA ALA A 175 12.16 -0.87 36.85
C ALA A 175 11.49 0.16 37.76
N ALA A 176 12.28 1.00 38.42
CA ALA A 176 11.79 2.05 39.32
C ALA A 176 10.99 3.16 38.60
N LEU A 177 10.83 3.08 37.28
CA LEU A 177 10.02 3.96 36.43
C LEU A 177 9.35 3.15 35.31
N PRO A 178 8.07 3.43 34.95
CA PRO A 178 7.41 2.81 33.82
C PRO A 178 8.07 3.29 32.52
N ILE A 179 8.81 2.41 31.85
CA ILE A 179 9.38 2.66 30.52
C ILE A 179 8.47 1.96 29.49
N PRO A 180 7.91 2.69 28.51
CA PRO A 180 7.19 2.08 27.40
C PRO A 180 8.08 1.09 26.65
N VAL A 181 7.53 -0.09 26.31
CA VAL A 181 8.22 -1.04 25.42
C VAL A 181 8.04 -0.58 23.96
N PRO A 182 9.13 -0.29 23.22
CA PRO A 182 9.03 -0.05 21.79
C PRO A 182 8.71 -1.37 21.07
N VAL A 183 7.78 -1.32 20.13
CA VAL A 183 7.28 -2.48 19.38
C VAL A 183 7.65 -2.41 17.88
N VAL A 184 8.27 -1.32 17.44
CA VAL A 184 8.88 -1.19 16.10
C VAL A 184 10.37 -0.95 16.27
N SER A 185 11.18 -1.68 15.52
CA SER A 185 12.61 -1.46 15.41
C SER A 185 13.06 -1.46 13.95
N ILE A 186 14.14 -0.74 13.66
CA ILE A 186 14.75 -0.67 12.33
C ILE A 186 16.19 -1.16 12.46
N THR A 187 16.62 -2.02 11.55
CA THR A 187 17.99 -2.53 11.48
C THR A 187 18.41 -2.70 10.03
N PRO A 188 19.70 -2.65 9.69
CA PRO A 188 20.18 -3.17 8.42
C PRO A 188 19.85 -4.66 8.28
N SER A 189 19.50 -5.09 7.06
CA SER A 189 19.41 -6.51 6.71
C SER A 189 20.76 -7.20 6.89
N PRO A 190 20.78 -8.52 7.16
CA PRO A 190 22.03 -9.27 7.30
C PRO A 190 22.96 -9.09 6.09
N GLY A 191 24.18 -8.62 6.33
CA GLY A 191 25.19 -8.41 5.29
C GLY A 191 25.15 -7.03 4.62
N ILE A 192 24.31 -6.12 5.09
CA ILE A 192 24.24 -4.70 4.70
C ILE A 192 24.76 -3.84 5.87
N GLU A 193 25.65 -2.89 5.60
CA GLU A 193 26.21 -1.93 6.59
C GLU A 193 25.82 -0.48 6.27
#